data_AF-A0AAC9JJ46-F1
#
_entry.id   AF-A0AAC9JJ46-F1
#
_cell.length_a   1.000
_cell.length_b   1.000
_cell.length_c   1.000
_cell.angle_alpha   90.00
_cell.angle_beta   90.00
_cell.angle_gamma   90.00
#
_symmetry.space_group_name_H-M   'P 1'
#
loop_
_entity.id
_entity.type
_entity.pdbx_description
1 polymer ?
#
loop_
_entity_poly.entity_id
_entity_poly.type
_entity_poly.pdbx_seq_one_letter_code
_entity_poly.pdbx_strand_id
1 'polypeptide(L)'
;MSAQSQNPDNIYTQQVKHLLSLVYPQESGFGSIFEDARHYFSLSTTLEQHTADLKAQLLKLKDRKDKEVLAGQLTQQIKNNTQKLEEERLARLERLETVCSKIISLCEGETWAETQQLSAKFLGTLMLLTRGADGNFARVHQRYKPIYKAVLTLRLADRLLAHDTIAHSYLSKYREAIARFRNDQYWKDKWKTELGIPLISAALLQDIGLQSSAALTILKGPDGDLDEFRLLDESQRKDLLKINYHFTMKYLADGLGIPKYTGNVKDERDRFIKVHSDASSFLQQLVKDAFLSKTGLGELVKIPQIYVSIVLSTKSDYTRLDLPKGYLLIEQLAKKGSLNKHLAQDFTNLVGYFPQGFGITFIPTNEKGQEKNQYEYAIVVGLNPAKPAEPICKVVTRNQKFVTSGAQEVIDKSRNLYFPANRKKLMRLGEARLGEIMAQLSNNFTQNSLDELVPSFWEPHDFFGFKKHQNLWTKNN
;
A
#
# COMPACT_ATOMS: atom_id res chain seq x y z
N MET A 1 23.14 24.23 -26.64
CA MET A 1 23.09 23.69 -25.27
C MET A 1 21.63 23.43 -24.95
N SER A 2 21.19 22.17 -25.01
CA SER A 2 19.80 21.82 -24.69
C SER A 2 19.57 22.05 -23.19
N ALA A 3 18.57 22.86 -22.86
CA ALA A 3 18.09 22.97 -21.49
C ALA A 3 17.65 21.56 -21.06
N GLN A 4 18.45 20.89 -20.22
CA GLN A 4 18.00 19.70 -19.52
C GLN A 4 16.75 20.12 -18.75
N SER A 5 15.58 19.68 -19.23
CA SER A 5 14.32 19.80 -18.53
C SER A 5 14.53 19.32 -17.10
N GLN A 6 14.54 20.24 -16.13
CA GLN A 6 14.71 19.87 -14.74
C GLN A 6 13.49 19.04 -14.33
N ASN A 7 13.73 17.83 -13.84
CA ASN A 7 12.66 16.94 -13.39
C ASN A 7 11.78 17.68 -12.35
N PRO A 8 10.45 17.73 -12.55
CA PRO A 8 9.51 18.46 -11.68
C PRO A 8 9.42 17.87 -10.26
N ASP A 9 9.95 16.67 -10.04
CA ASP A 9 9.96 16.01 -8.75
C ASP A 9 11.30 16.13 -8.02
N ASN A 10 11.24 16.14 -6.69
CA ASN A 10 12.42 15.95 -5.85
C ASN A 10 12.87 14.46 -5.87
N ILE A 11 14.08 14.19 -5.38
CA ILE A 11 14.69 12.85 -5.43
C ILE A 11 13.81 11.80 -4.73
N TYR A 12 13.21 12.14 -3.59
CA TYR A 12 12.38 11.21 -2.84
C TYR A 12 11.09 10.85 -3.60
N THR A 13 10.40 11.85 -4.17
CA THR A 13 9.22 11.65 -4.99
C THR A 13 9.54 10.78 -6.21
N GLN A 14 10.71 10.96 -6.83
CA GLN A 14 11.18 10.10 -7.92
C GLN A 14 11.40 8.65 -7.46
N GLN A 15 11.98 8.43 -6.27
CA GLN A 15 12.14 7.09 -5.69
C GLN A 15 10.79 6.40 -5.45
N VAL A 16 9.79 7.14 -4.95
CA VAL A 16 8.42 6.63 -4.76
C VAL A 16 7.78 6.25 -6.10
N LYS A 17 7.89 7.11 -7.13
CA LYS A 17 7.38 6.83 -8.49
C LYS A 17 8.07 5.61 -9.12
N HIS A 18 9.39 5.50 -8.95
CA HIS A 18 10.13 4.34 -9.42
C HIS A 18 9.68 3.05 -8.71
N LEU A 19 9.49 3.09 -7.39
CA LEU A 19 8.99 1.94 -6.64
C LEU A 19 7.60 1.50 -7.14
N LEU A 20 6.70 2.45 -7.46
CA LEU A 20 5.41 2.14 -8.09
C LEU A 20 5.56 1.38 -9.41
N SER A 21 6.55 1.74 -10.24
CA SER A 21 6.83 1.01 -11.49
C SER A 21 7.35 -0.41 -11.27
N LEU A 22 8.07 -0.68 -10.18
CA LEU A 22 8.56 -2.02 -9.85
C LEU A 22 7.46 -2.95 -9.30
N VAL A 23 6.37 -2.38 -8.78
CA VAL A 23 5.23 -3.15 -8.26
C VAL A 23 4.16 -3.33 -9.33
N TYR A 24 3.60 -2.21 -9.80
CA TYR A 24 2.51 -2.21 -10.78
C TYR A 24 2.70 -1.01 -11.74
N PRO A 25 3.41 -1.23 -12.87
CA PRO A 25 3.76 -0.18 -13.81
C PRO A 25 2.54 0.33 -14.57
N GLN A 26 2.68 1.52 -15.15
CA GLN A 26 1.65 2.11 -16.00
C GLN A 26 1.55 1.41 -17.35
N GLU A 27 2.71 1.04 -17.88
CA GLU A 27 2.92 0.43 -19.18
C GLU A 27 3.60 -0.92 -18.96
N SER A 28 3.43 -1.83 -19.91
CA SER A 28 4.05 -3.15 -19.86
C SER A 28 5.53 -3.10 -20.29
N GLY A 29 6.33 -4.06 -19.81
CA GLY A 29 7.71 -4.28 -20.23
C GLY A 29 8.77 -3.84 -19.21
N PHE A 30 8.38 -3.46 -17.99
CA PHE A 30 9.31 -2.90 -17.00
C PHE A 30 9.93 -3.94 -16.06
N GLY A 31 9.40 -5.17 -16.04
CA GLY A 31 9.86 -6.21 -15.11
C GLY A 31 9.42 -5.88 -13.69
N SER A 32 8.12 -6.06 -13.43
CA SER A 32 7.48 -5.78 -12.14
C SER A 32 6.88 -7.02 -11.49
N ILE A 33 6.47 -6.89 -10.21
CA ILE A 33 5.79 -7.98 -9.47
C ILE A 33 4.50 -8.41 -10.18
N PHE A 34 3.69 -7.45 -10.65
CA PHE A 34 2.42 -7.77 -11.29
C PHE A 34 2.59 -8.38 -12.68
N GLU A 35 3.63 -7.97 -13.42
CA GLU A 35 3.98 -8.61 -14.69
C GLU A 35 4.52 -10.02 -14.49
N ASP A 36 5.31 -10.26 -13.45
CA ASP A 36 5.79 -11.62 -13.11
C ASP A 36 4.64 -12.58 -12.84
N ALA A 37 3.62 -12.13 -12.11
CA ALA A 37 2.44 -12.93 -11.88
C ALA A 37 1.67 -13.19 -13.18
N ARG A 38 1.51 -12.16 -14.01
CA ARG A 38 0.84 -12.29 -15.32
C ARG A 38 1.59 -13.26 -16.25
N HIS A 39 2.92 -13.21 -16.26
CA HIS A 39 3.78 -14.16 -16.97
C HIS A 39 3.65 -15.58 -16.41
N TYR A 40 3.69 -15.73 -15.08
CA TYR A 40 3.53 -17.03 -14.43
C TYR A 40 2.21 -17.71 -14.81
N PHE A 41 1.09 -16.99 -14.73
CA PHE A 41 -0.24 -17.55 -15.02
C PHE A 41 -0.50 -17.83 -16.51
N SER A 42 0.26 -17.21 -17.42
CA SER A 42 0.05 -17.38 -18.87
C SER A 42 1.02 -18.38 -19.50
N LEU A 43 2.29 -18.36 -19.07
CA LEU A 43 3.37 -19.09 -19.74
C LEU A 43 4.01 -20.15 -18.84
N SER A 44 4.36 -19.81 -17.60
CA SER A 44 5.06 -20.74 -16.72
C SER A 44 4.21 -21.97 -16.40
N THR A 45 2.90 -21.82 -16.19
CA THR A 45 1.99 -22.97 -15.96
C THR A 45 1.89 -23.93 -17.14
N THR A 46 2.00 -23.43 -18.37
CA THR A 46 1.99 -24.26 -19.58
C THR A 46 3.28 -25.07 -19.69
N LEU A 47 4.42 -24.45 -19.36
CA LEU A 47 5.71 -25.13 -19.31
C LEU A 47 5.78 -26.17 -18.19
N GLU A 48 5.16 -25.92 -17.04
CA GLU A 48 5.00 -26.89 -15.95
C GLU A 48 4.22 -28.12 -16.40
N GLN A 49 3.07 -27.92 -17.05
CA GLN A 49 2.25 -29.02 -17.59
C GLN A 49 3.01 -29.84 -18.63
N HIS A 50 3.65 -29.17 -19.60
CA HIS A 50 4.47 -29.85 -20.60
C HIS A 50 5.60 -30.67 -19.95
N THR A 51 6.25 -30.13 -18.91
CA THR A 51 7.30 -30.84 -18.18
C THR A 51 6.75 -32.05 -17.42
N ALA A 52 5.54 -31.97 -16.87
CA ALA A 52 4.86 -33.10 -16.23
C ALA A 52 4.54 -34.20 -17.24
N ASP A 53 4.07 -33.84 -18.44
CA ASP A 53 3.80 -34.80 -19.51
C ASP A 53 5.07 -35.52 -19.98
N LEU A 54 6.18 -34.78 -20.15
CA LEU A 54 7.48 -35.37 -20.48
C LEU A 54 7.96 -36.35 -19.39
N LYS A 55 7.79 -36.01 -18.11
CA LYS A 55 8.10 -36.91 -16.98
C LYS A 55 7.25 -38.19 -17.02
N ALA A 56 5.97 -38.06 -17.32
CA ALA A 56 5.07 -39.21 -17.46
C ALA A 56 5.45 -40.10 -18.66
N GLN A 57 5.88 -39.51 -19.78
CA GLN A 57 6.40 -40.24 -20.94
C GLN A 57 7.69 -40.98 -20.63
N LEU A 58 8.64 -40.33 -19.95
CA LEU A 58 9.90 -40.94 -19.52
C LEU A 58 9.65 -42.14 -18.59
N LEU A 59 8.68 -42.04 -17.69
CA LEU A 59 8.30 -43.14 -16.80
C LEU A 59 7.80 -44.37 -17.56
N LYS A 60 7.05 -44.17 -18.67
CA LYS A 60 6.56 -45.27 -19.53
C LYS A 60 7.68 -45.96 -20.34
N LEU A 61 8.86 -45.34 -20.41
CA LEU A 61 10.02 -45.83 -21.17
C LEU A 61 11.06 -46.52 -20.29
N LYS A 62 10.87 -46.56 -18.97
CA LYS A 62 11.88 -46.96 -17.98
C LYS A 62 12.41 -48.39 -18.14
N ASP A 63 11.67 -49.26 -18.83
CA ASP A 63 12.01 -50.68 -19.05
C ASP A 63 12.27 -51.04 -20.54
N ARG A 64 12.26 -50.05 -21.43
CA ARG A 64 12.38 -50.24 -22.89
C ARG A 64 13.79 -49.91 -23.40
N LYS A 65 14.67 -50.92 -23.43
CA LYS A 65 16.06 -50.80 -23.92
C LYS A 65 16.14 -50.35 -25.39
N ASP A 66 15.11 -50.60 -26.19
CA ASP A 66 14.99 -50.17 -27.59
C ASP A 66 14.80 -48.64 -27.75
N LYS A 67 14.55 -47.90 -26.64
CA LYS A 67 14.24 -46.46 -26.67
C LYS A 67 15.19 -45.61 -25.81
N GLU A 68 16.41 -46.07 -25.54
CA GLU A 68 17.40 -45.35 -24.73
C GLU A 68 17.72 -43.95 -25.26
N VAL A 69 17.84 -43.77 -26.58
CA VAL A 69 18.10 -42.45 -27.20
C VAL A 69 16.96 -41.47 -26.92
N LEU A 70 15.71 -41.92 -27.05
CA LEU A 70 14.53 -41.10 -26.76
C LEU A 70 14.43 -40.78 -25.26
N ALA A 71 14.74 -41.73 -24.38
CA ALA A 71 14.80 -41.51 -22.94
C ALA A 71 15.87 -40.46 -22.57
N GLY A 72 17.03 -40.49 -23.22
CA GLY A 72 18.08 -39.47 -23.08
C GLY A 72 17.62 -38.08 -23.51
N GLN A 73 16.95 -37.96 -24.66
CA GLN A 73 16.40 -36.70 -25.16
C GLN A 73 15.34 -36.12 -24.21
N LEU A 74 14.40 -36.95 -23.74
CA LEU A 74 13.37 -36.54 -22.77
C LEU A 74 14.00 -36.08 -21.46
N THR A 75 15.01 -36.79 -20.96
CA THR A 75 15.73 -36.42 -19.73
C THR A 75 16.38 -35.05 -19.89
N GLN A 76 17.02 -34.78 -21.02
CA GLN A 76 17.63 -33.48 -21.30
C GLN A 76 16.59 -32.36 -21.41
N GLN A 77 15.45 -32.60 -22.06
CA GLN A 77 14.36 -31.63 -22.15
C GLN A 77 13.75 -31.31 -20.77
N ILE A 78 13.49 -32.35 -19.95
CA ILE A 78 13.00 -32.17 -18.57
C ILE A 78 14.01 -31.35 -17.75
N LYS A 79 15.30 -31.63 -17.88
CA LYS A 79 16.36 -30.89 -17.19
C LYS A 79 16.36 -29.42 -17.60
N ASN A 80 16.33 -29.13 -18.90
CA ASN A 80 16.31 -27.76 -19.43
C ASN A 80 15.06 -27.00 -18.96
N ASN A 81 13.87 -27.62 -19.04
CA ASN A 81 12.64 -26.99 -18.61
C ASN A 81 12.63 -26.74 -17.09
N THR A 82 13.09 -27.71 -16.30
CA THR A 82 13.16 -27.58 -14.83
C THR A 82 14.14 -26.48 -14.43
N GLN A 83 15.28 -26.37 -15.10
CA GLN A 83 16.25 -25.30 -14.87
C GLN A 83 15.64 -23.94 -15.20
N LYS A 84 14.98 -23.80 -16.36
CA LYS A 84 14.33 -22.55 -16.75
C LYS A 84 13.23 -22.13 -15.75
N LEU A 85 12.39 -23.06 -15.32
CA LEU A 85 11.34 -22.79 -14.34
C LEU A 85 11.93 -22.32 -12.99
N GLU A 86 13.04 -22.93 -12.57
CA GLU A 86 13.73 -22.55 -11.33
C GLU A 86 14.40 -21.18 -11.44
N GLU A 87 15.05 -20.87 -12.56
CA GLU A 87 15.64 -19.56 -12.84
C GLU A 87 14.57 -18.45 -12.83
N GLU A 88 13.44 -18.68 -13.50
CA GLU A 88 12.30 -17.75 -13.49
C GLU A 88 11.74 -17.57 -12.07
N ARG A 89 11.58 -18.66 -11.30
CA ARG A 89 11.08 -18.61 -9.92
C ARG A 89 12.00 -17.79 -9.02
N LEU A 90 13.31 -18.02 -9.09
CA LEU A 90 14.30 -17.28 -8.30
C LEU A 90 14.32 -15.80 -8.68
N ALA A 91 14.22 -15.46 -9.97
CA ALA A 91 14.15 -14.08 -10.43
C ALA A 91 12.90 -13.33 -9.91
N ARG A 92 11.74 -14.02 -9.87
CA ARG A 92 10.50 -13.47 -9.26
C ARG A 92 10.70 -13.17 -7.77
N LEU A 93 11.30 -14.11 -7.05
CA LEU A 93 11.53 -13.98 -5.61
C LEU A 93 12.51 -12.86 -5.28
N GLU A 94 13.64 -12.78 -5.99
CA GLU A 94 14.63 -11.71 -5.83
C GLU A 94 14.02 -10.32 -6.09
N ARG A 95 13.16 -10.21 -7.11
CA ARG A 95 12.45 -8.96 -7.41
C ARG A 95 11.51 -8.55 -6.28
N LEU A 96 10.74 -9.51 -5.76
CA LEU A 96 9.87 -9.28 -4.61
C LEU A 96 10.67 -8.82 -3.38
N GLU A 97 11.76 -9.49 -3.05
CA GLU A 97 12.64 -9.14 -1.93
C GLU A 97 13.27 -7.75 -2.11
N THR A 98 13.69 -7.41 -3.33
CA THR A 98 14.22 -6.10 -3.68
C THR A 98 13.19 -4.99 -3.48
N VAL A 99 11.96 -5.20 -3.95
CA VAL A 99 10.85 -4.27 -3.72
C VAL A 99 10.54 -4.13 -2.23
N CYS A 100 10.44 -5.24 -1.49
CA CYS A 100 10.17 -5.22 -0.06
C CYS A 100 11.26 -4.44 0.70
N SER A 101 12.53 -4.68 0.37
CA SER A 101 13.66 -3.97 0.95
C SER A 101 13.63 -2.47 0.62
N LYS A 102 13.25 -2.09 -0.60
CA LYS A 102 13.05 -0.69 -0.98
C LYS A 102 11.91 -0.04 -0.18
N ILE A 103 10.77 -0.71 -0.01
CA ILE A 103 9.68 -0.22 0.85
C ILE A 103 10.19 0.03 2.27
N ILE A 104 10.87 -0.95 2.87
CA ILE A 104 11.44 -0.81 4.23
C ILE A 104 12.39 0.38 4.30
N SER A 105 13.32 0.53 3.36
CA SER A 105 14.27 1.66 3.36
C SER A 105 13.62 3.05 3.26
N LEU A 106 12.39 3.14 2.74
CA LEU A 106 11.66 4.39 2.58
C LEU A 106 10.71 4.69 3.76
N CYS A 107 10.46 3.72 4.65
CA CYS A 107 9.50 3.83 5.75
C CYS A 107 10.04 3.42 7.13
N GLU A 108 11.23 2.84 7.22
CA GLU A 108 11.89 2.43 8.47
C GLU A 108 13.08 3.37 8.76
N GLY A 109 13.19 3.81 10.01
CA GLY A 109 14.31 4.62 10.52
C GLY A 109 14.98 3.98 11.73
N GLU A 110 15.94 4.68 12.32
CA GLU A 110 16.72 4.17 13.45
C GLU A 110 15.91 4.16 14.76
N THR A 111 14.90 5.03 14.85
CA THR A 111 14.03 5.17 16.01
C THR A 111 12.56 4.95 15.65
N TRP A 112 11.72 4.72 16.66
CA TRP A 112 10.27 4.66 16.47
C TRP A 112 9.73 5.94 15.83
N ALA A 113 10.15 7.11 16.33
CA ALA A 113 9.68 8.40 15.85
C ALA A 113 10.07 8.65 14.37
N GLU A 114 11.31 8.34 14.01
CA GLU A 114 11.77 8.45 12.62
C GLU A 114 11.00 7.49 11.70
N THR A 115 10.78 6.25 12.15
CA THR A 115 9.95 5.26 11.43
C THR A 115 8.53 5.77 11.19
N GLN A 116 7.90 6.40 12.19
CA GLN A 116 6.57 7.00 12.02
C GLN A 116 6.61 8.17 11.01
N GLN A 117 7.62 9.03 11.09
CA GLN A 117 7.78 10.15 10.16
C GLN A 117 7.99 9.67 8.72
N LEU A 118 8.88 8.68 8.49
CA LEU A 118 9.15 8.12 7.17
C LEU A 118 7.94 7.39 6.60
N SER A 119 7.21 6.65 7.43
CA SER A 119 5.95 6.01 7.03
C SER A 119 4.89 7.05 6.63
N ALA A 120 4.73 8.11 7.43
CA ALA A 120 3.79 9.18 7.13
C ALA A 120 4.17 9.94 5.85
N LYS A 121 5.47 10.19 5.65
CA LYS A 121 6.03 10.77 4.43
C LYS A 121 5.73 9.93 3.20
N PHE A 122 5.94 8.62 3.30
CA PHE A 122 5.69 7.69 2.20
C PHE A 122 4.20 7.66 1.82
N LEU A 123 3.31 7.44 2.80
CA LEU A 123 1.86 7.38 2.61
C LEU A 123 1.31 8.72 2.06
N GLY A 124 1.76 9.85 2.63
CA GLY A 124 1.37 11.17 2.18
C GLY A 124 1.86 11.47 0.77
N THR A 125 3.09 11.08 0.43
CA THR A 125 3.61 11.24 -0.94
C THR A 125 2.77 10.45 -1.94
N LEU A 126 2.42 9.19 -1.64
CA LEU A 126 1.53 8.40 -2.50
C LEU A 126 0.18 9.10 -2.72
N MET A 127 -0.42 9.66 -1.66
CA MET A 127 -1.71 10.34 -1.75
C MET A 127 -1.62 11.65 -2.55
N LEU A 128 -0.56 12.44 -2.33
CA LEU A 128 -0.36 13.72 -3.03
C LEU A 128 -0.05 13.54 -4.52
N LEU A 129 0.47 12.38 -4.91
CA LEU A 129 0.67 12.00 -6.31
C LEU A 129 -0.64 11.66 -7.04
N THR A 130 -1.73 11.38 -6.33
CA THR A 130 -3.04 11.19 -6.95
C THR A 130 -3.73 12.54 -7.18
N ARG A 131 -4.58 12.60 -8.20
CA ARG A 131 -5.55 13.69 -8.38
C ARG A 131 -6.83 13.36 -7.62
N GLY A 132 -7.74 14.31 -7.50
CA GLY A 132 -9.09 14.09 -6.96
C GLY A 132 -9.91 13.14 -7.85
N ALA A 133 -11.18 13.47 -8.10
CA ALA A 133 -12.03 12.68 -9.00
C ALA A 133 -11.66 12.85 -10.49
N ASP A 134 -10.76 13.78 -10.82
CA ASP A 134 -10.45 14.12 -12.20
C ASP A 134 -9.47 13.14 -12.87
N GLY A 135 -9.77 12.78 -14.11
CA GLY A 135 -8.93 11.95 -14.96
C GLY A 135 -9.05 10.45 -14.67
N ASN A 136 -8.00 9.69 -15.00
CA ASN A 136 -7.99 8.22 -14.89
C ASN A 136 -7.60 7.74 -13.47
N PHE A 137 -8.24 8.32 -12.44
CA PHE A 137 -7.86 8.09 -11.03
C PHE A 137 -7.99 6.63 -10.63
N ALA A 138 -8.97 5.88 -11.15
CA ALA A 138 -9.19 4.48 -10.79
C ALA A 138 -7.98 3.60 -11.15
N ARG A 139 -7.39 3.78 -12.34
CA ARG A 139 -6.15 3.06 -12.71
C ARG A 139 -4.96 3.47 -11.87
N VAL A 140 -4.83 4.76 -11.55
CA VAL A 140 -3.76 5.25 -10.66
C VAL A 140 -3.90 4.62 -9.27
N HIS A 141 -5.10 4.65 -8.72
CA HIS A 141 -5.40 4.08 -7.41
C HIS A 141 -5.13 2.58 -7.36
N GLN A 142 -5.61 1.81 -8.36
CA GLN A 142 -5.36 0.37 -8.43
C GLN A 142 -3.86 0.04 -8.33
N ARG A 143 -3.00 0.84 -8.96
CA ARG A 143 -1.53 0.69 -8.90
C ARG A 143 -0.93 1.04 -7.54
N TYR A 144 -1.51 2.00 -6.82
CA TYR A 144 -0.96 2.53 -5.58
C TYR A 144 -1.40 1.72 -4.36
N LYS A 145 -2.59 1.10 -4.42
CA LYS A 145 -3.19 0.30 -3.33
C LYS A 145 -2.22 -0.71 -2.69
N PRO A 146 -1.47 -1.54 -3.44
CA PRO A 146 -0.64 -2.59 -2.84
C PRO A 146 0.41 -2.03 -1.88
N ILE A 147 1.11 -0.97 -2.29
CA ILE A 147 2.22 -0.40 -1.53
C ILE A 147 1.71 0.43 -0.35
N TYR A 148 0.62 1.17 -0.54
CA TYR A 148 -0.03 1.90 0.55
C TYR A 148 -0.49 0.93 1.65
N LYS A 149 -1.10 -0.19 1.26
CA LYS A 149 -1.49 -1.27 2.17
C LYS A 149 -0.30 -1.87 2.91
N ALA A 150 0.81 -2.14 2.21
CA ALA A 150 2.00 -2.75 2.80
C ALA A 150 2.59 -1.94 3.97
N VAL A 151 2.72 -0.62 3.82
CA VAL A 151 3.24 0.24 4.89
C VAL A 151 2.30 0.26 6.10
N LEU A 152 1.00 0.31 5.87
CA LEU A 152 0.01 0.23 6.95
C LEU A 152 0.03 -1.13 7.67
N THR A 153 0.20 -2.23 6.95
CA THR A 153 0.34 -3.57 7.53
C THR A 153 1.57 -3.66 8.43
N LEU A 154 2.72 -3.11 8.01
CA LEU A 154 3.92 -3.05 8.88
C LEU A 154 3.65 -2.28 10.17
N ARG A 155 3.07 -1.09 10.05
CA ARG A 155 2.82 -0.21 11.21
C ARG A 155 1.74 -0.77 12.15
N LEU A 156 0.75 -1.48 11.62
CA LEU A 156 -0.22 -2.20 12.44
C LEU A 156 0.41 -3.41 13.15
N ALA A 157 1.32 -4.13 12.48
CA ALA A 157 2.07 -5.20 13.13
C ALA A 157 2.94 -4.67 14.28
N ASP A 158 3.53 -3.48 14.14
CA ASP A 158 4.29 -2.84 15.22
C ASP A 158 3.42 -2.55 16.46
N ARG A 159 2.17 -2.13 16.25
CA ARG A 159 1.19 -1.97 17.34
C ARG A 159 0.90 -3.30 18.03
N LEU A 160 0.63 -4.35 17.25
CA LEU A 160 0.37 -5.67 17.78
C LEU A 160 1.56 -6.24 18.56
N LEU A 161 2.80 -6.03 18.10
CA LEU A 161 4.00 -6.48 18.80
C LEU A 161 4.21 -5.78 20.15
N ALA A 162 3.66 -4.57 20.31
CA ALA A 162 3.72 -3.82 21.57
C ALA A 162 2.68 -4.29 22.61
N HIS A 163 1.80 -5.24 22.27
CA HIS A 163 0.81 -5.78 23.22
C HIS A 163 1.45 -6.78 24.19
N ASP A 164 0.93 -6.83 25.42
CA ASP A 164 1.39 -7.77 26.45
C ASP A 164 1.16 -9.24 26.05
N THR A 165 0.12 -9.52 25.27
CA THR A 165 -0.21 -10.87 24.80
C THR A 165 -0.38 -10.93 23.28
N ILE A 166 0.37 -11.84 22.65
CA ILE A 166 0.24 -12.18 21.23
C ILE A 166 -0.08 -13.67 21.15
N ALA A 167 -1.30 -14.00 20.73
CA ALA A 167 -1.77 -15.39 20.67
C ALA A 167 -1.08 -16.21 19.56
N HIS A 168 -0.58 -15.55 18.51
CA HIS A 168 -0.01 -16.23 17.36
C HIS A 168 1.44 -16.71 17.63
N SER A 169 1.67 -18.01 17.51
CA SER A 169 2.96 -18.64 17.82
C SER A 169 4.13 -18.05 17.02
N TYR A 170 3.93 -17.77 15.73
CA TYR A 170 4.98 -17.16 14.91
C TYR A 170 5.33 -15.74 15.39
N LEU A 171 4.32 -14.88 15.60
CA LEU A 171 4.53 -13.48 15.97
C LEU A 171 5.12 -13.34 17.37
N SER A 172 4.77 -14.25 18.29
CA SER A 172 5.30 -14.26 19.65
C SER A 172 6.83 -14.36 19.71
N LYS A 173 7.48 -14.96 18.69
CA LYS A 173 8.95 -15.06 18.57
C LYS A 173 9.66 -13.73 18.25
N TYR A 174 8.90 -12.68 17.93
CA TYR A 174 9.42 -11.39 17.46
C TYR A 174 8.98 -10.22 18.34
N ARG A 175 8.55 -10.47 19.59
CA ARG A 175 8.19 -9.39 20.53
C ARG A 175 9.35 -8.44 20.78
N GLU A 176 10.55 -8.99 20.93
CA GLU A 176 11.76 -8.22 21.18
C GLU A 176 12.27 -7.49 19.92
N ALA A 177 11.63 -7.67 18.76
CA ALA A 177 11.93 -6.91 17.55
C ALA A 177 11.70 -5.39 17.72
N ILE A 178 11.03 -4.95 18.78
CA ILE A 178 10.94 -3.53 19.14
C ILE A 178 12.32 -2.94 19.49
N ALA A 179 13.29 -3.77 19.89
CA ALA A 179 14.68 -3.35 20.15
C ALA A 179 15.38 -2.79 18.90
N ARG A 180 14.87 -3.09 17.70
CA ARG A 180 15.40 -2.54 16.44
C ARG A 180 15.35 -1.01 16.40
N PHE A 181 14.40 -0.39 17.12
CA PHE A 181 14.29 1.07 17.28
C PHE A 181 15.28 1.67 18.28
N ARG A 182 16.17 0.84 18.82
CA ARG A 182 17.26 1.20 19.74
C ARG A 182 18.61 0.78 19.17
N ASN A 183 18.71 0.70 17.84
CA ASN A 183 19.91 0.33 17.09
C ASN A 183 20.43 -1.09 17.33
N ASP A 184 19.58 -2.01 17.76
CA ASP A 184 19.92 -3.44 17.81
C ASP A 184 19.96 -4.04 16.39
N GLN A 185 21.17 -4.29 15.89
CA GLN A 185 21.38 -4.79 14.53
C GLN A 185 20.82 -6.22 14.32
N TYR A 186 20.91 -7.08 15.34
CA TYR A 186 20.36 -8.43 15.25
C TYR A 186 18.86 -8.39 15.03
N TRP A 187 18.14 -7.59 15.83
CA TRP A 187 16.69 -7.44 15.68
C TRP A 187 16.31 -6.67 14.42
N LYS A 188 17.11 -5.71 13.94
CA LYS A 188 16.89 -5.07 12.64
C LYS A 188 16.90 -6.10 11.51
N ASP A 189 17.95 -6.91 11.40
CA ASP A 189 18.11 -7.86 10.30
C ASP A 189 17.12 -9.02 10.39
N LYS A 190 16.92 -9.54 11.61
CA LYS A 190 15.96 -10.62 11.87
C LYS A 190 14.53 -10.19 11.61
N TRP A 191 14.12 -9.02 12.13
CA TRP A 191 12.79 -8.48 11.85
C TRP A 191 12.59 -8.26 10.35
N LYS A 192 13.55 -7.63 9.67
CA LYS A 192 13.46 -7.36 8.23
C LYS A 192 13.20 -8.63 7.43
N THR A 193 14.04 -9.65 7.62
CA THR A 193 14.01 -10.87 6.82
C THR A 193 12.86 -11.79 7.20
N GLU A 194 12.66 -12.01 8.50
CA GLU A 194 11.74 -13.05 8.98
C GLU A 194 10.32 -12.52 9.27
N LEU A 195 10.10 -11.20 9.35
CA LEU A 195 8.77 -10.63 9.62
C LEU A 195 8.35 -9.52 8.65
N GLY A 196 9.21 -8.52 8.43
CA GLY A 196 8.93 -7.36 7.57
C GLY A 196 8.67 -7.75 6.12
N ILE A 197 9.59 -8.49 5.50
CA ILE A 197 9.44 -8.99 4.12
C ILE A 197 8.18 -9.85 3.97
N PRO A 198 7.90 -10.85 4.84
CA PRO A 198 6.64 -11.61 4.78
C PRO A 198 5.38 -10.75 4.90
N LEU A 199 5.34 -9.77 5.80
CA LEU A 199 4.18 -8.87 5.97
C LEU A 199 3.94 -8.01 4.72
N ILE A 200 5.00 -7.42 4.17
CA ILE A 200 4.92 -6.62 2.94
C ILE A 200 4.49 -7.51 1.77
N SER A 201 5.10 -8.69 1.63
CA SER A 201 4.76 -9.64 0.58
C SER A 201 3.29 -10.04 0.65
N ALA A 202 2.76 -10.32 1.84
CA ALA A 202 1.35 -10.63 2.03
C ALA A 202 0.44 -9.49 1.55
N ALA A 203 0.79 -8.24 1.88
CA ALA A 203 0.04 -7.08 1.44
C ALA A 203 0.15 -6.87 -0.08
N LEU A 204 1.35 -6.95 -0.67
CA LEU A 204 1.53 -6.76 -2.12
C LEU A 204 0.81 -7.84 -2.94
N LEU A 205 0.81 -9.08 -2.46
CA LEU A 205 0.38 -10.25 -3.24
C LEU A 205 -1.04 -10.73 -2.95
N GLN A 206 -1.73 -10.18 -1.95
CA GLN A 206 -3.07 -10.63 -1.55
C GLN A 206 -4.07 -10.74 -2.71
N ASP A 207 -3.97 -9.84 -3.70
CA ASP A 207 -4.87 -9.77 -4.86
C ASP A 207 -4.16 -10.13 -6.18
N ILE A 208 -3.00 -10.81 -6.09
CA ILE A 208 -2.16 -11.09 -7.27
C ILE A 208 -2.83 -12.08 -8.23
N GLY A 209 -3.71 -12.94 -7.73
CA GLY A 209 -4.51 -13.87 -8.53
C GLY A 209 -5.43 -13.18 -9.56
N LEU A 210 -5.71 -11.87 -9.39
CA LEU A 210 -6.42 -11.07 -10.39
C LEU A 210 -5.63 -10.88 -11.69
N GLN A 211 -4.33 -11.22 -11.71
CA GLN A 211 -3.52 -11.22 -12.93
C GLN A 211 -3.70 -12.48 -13.78
N SER A 212 -4.47 -13.47 -13.32
CA SER A 212 -4.79 -14.68 -14.10
C SER A 212 -5.72 -14.36 -15.28
N SER A 213 -5.59 -15.12 -16.37
CA SER A 213 -6.47 -14.95 -17.55
C SER A 213 -7.94 -15.09 -17.19
N ALA A 214 -8.30 -16.04 -16.30
CA ALA A 214 -9.67 -16.23 -15.85
C ALA A 214 -10.25 -15.01 -15.11
N ALA A 215 -9.45 -14.38 -14.23
CA ALA A 215 -9.87 -13.15 -13.56
C ALA A 215 -10.01 -11.98 -14.54
N LEU A 216 -9.06 -11.85 -15.46
CA LEU A 216 -9.08 -10.81 -16.49
C LEU A 216 -10.28 -10.94 -17.44
N THR A 217 -10.71 -12.15 -17.79
CA THR A 217 -11.94 -12.36 -18.57
C THR A 217 -13.18 -11.88 -17.83
N ILE A 218 -13.28 -12.10 -16.51
CA ILE A 218 -14.38 -11.54 -15.72
C ILE A 218 -14.29 -10.01 -15.68
N LEU A 219 -13.08 -9.48 -15.47
CA LEU A 219 -12.87 -8.04 -15.32
C LEU A 219 -12.98 -7.25 -16.62
N LYS A 220 -12.62 -7.81 -17.78
CA LYS A 220 -12.57 -7.07 -19.05
C LYS A 220 -13.52 -7.61 -20.11
N GLY A 221 -14.27 -8.67 -19.79
CA GLY A 221 -15.06 -9.40 -20.77
C GLY A 221 -14.19 -10.32 -21.64
N PRO A 222 -14.81 -11.22 -22.42
CA PRO A 222 -14.11 -12.11 -23.35
C PRO A 222 -13.27 -11.36 -24.40
N ASP A 223 -13.78 -10.22 -24.87
CA ASP A 223 -13.17 -9.41 -25.93
C ASP A 223 -12.27 -8.28 -25.40
N GLY A 224 -12.23 -8.09 -24.07
CA GLY A 224 -11.37 -7.10 -23.41
C GLY A 224 -11.88 -5.65 -23.44
N ASP A 225 -13.16 -5.45 -23.78
CA ASP A 225 -13.81 -4.16 -24.00
C ASP A 225 -14.53 -3.59 -22.77
N LEU A 226 -14.79 -4.41 -21.75
CA LEU A 226 -15.48 -3.98 -20.53
C LEU A 226 -14.54 -3.20 -19.60
N ASP A 227 -15.10 -2.17 -18.95
CA ASP A 227 -14.41 -1.46 -17.88
C ASP A 227 -14.18 -2.37 -16.66
N GLU A 228 -12.91 -2.57 -16.29
CA GLU A 228 -12.49 -3.38 -15.15
C GLU A 228 -12.91 -2.83 -13.79
N PHE A 229 -13.35 -1.57 -13.72
CA PHE A 229 -13.86 -0.93 -12.51
C PHE A 229 -15.39 -0.89 -12.41
N ARG A 230 -16.09 -1.45 -13.40
CA ARG A 230 -17.55 -1.50 -13.37
C ARG A 230 -18.07 -2.30 -12.17
N LEU A 231 -19.33 -2.06 -11.83
CA LEU A 231 -20.01 -2.85 -10.82
C LEU A 231 -20.25 -4.28 -11.33
N LEU A 232 -19.60 -5.26 -10.70
CA LEU A 232 -19.86 -6.67 -10.94
C LEU A 232 -21.11 -7.12 -10.18
N ASP A 233 -21.92 -7.95 -10.83
CA ASP A 233 -23.04 -8.64 -10.20
C ASP A 233 -22.56 -9.61 -9.10
N GLU A 234 -23.51 -10.13 -8.32
CA GLU A 234 -23.17 -10.98 -7.18
C GLU A 234 -22.47 -12.29 -7.59
N SER A 235 -22.86 -12.88 -8.73
CA SER A 235 -22.26 -14.13 -9.22
C SER A 235 -20.84 -13.89 -9.70
N GLN A 236 -20.64 -12.91 -10.58
CA GLN A 236 -19.33 -12.49 -11.07
C GLN A 236 -18.38 -12.15 -9.93
N ARG A 237 -18.88 -11.43 -8.91
CA ARG A 237 -18.10 -11.07 -7.73
C ARG A 237 -17.68 -12.31 -6.93
N LYS A 238 -18.59 -13.24 -6.67
CA LYS A 238 -18.29 -14.49 -5.95
C LYS A 238 -17.25 -15.32 -6.69
N ASP A 239 -17.37 -15.42 -8.00
CA ASP A 239 -16.44 -16.20 -8.82
C ASP A 239 -15.07 -15.52 -8.93
N LEU A 240 -15.03 -14.20 -9.08
CA LEU A 240 -13.79 -13.43 -9.04
C LEU A 240 -13.04 -13.61 -7.70
N LEU A 241 -13.76 -13.60 -6.58
CA LEU A 241 -13.16 -13.81 -5.25
C LEU A 241 -12.57 -15.23 -5.11
N LYS A 242 -13.26 -16.26 -5.61
CA LYS A 242 -12.76 -17.64 -5.62
C LYS A 242 -11.50 -17.78 -6.50
N ILE A 243 -11.54 -17.20 -7.70
CA ILE A 243 -10.42 -17.20 -8.64
C ILE A 243 -9.22 -16.47 -8.03
N ASN A 244 -9.43 -15.27 -7.48
CA ASN A 244 -8.38 -14.50 -6.82
C ASN A 244 -7.72 -15.30 -5.69
N TYR A 245 -8.52 -15.90 -4.80
CA TYR A 245 -8.00 -16.74 -3.72
C TYR A 245 -7.20 -17.93 -4.27
N HIS A 246 -7.76 -18.69 -5.21
CA HIS A 246 -7.11 -19.89 -5.76
C HIS A 246 -5.77 -19.55 -6.42
N PHE A 247 -5.74 -18.59 -7.34
CA PHE A 247 -4.52 -18.24 -8.07
C PHE A 247 -3.50 -17.51 -7.19
N THR A 248 -3.94 -16.72 -6.20
CA THR A 248 -3.03 -16.12 -5.23
C THR A 248 -2.32 -17.19 -4.41
N MET A 249 -3.06 -18.16 -3.83
CA MET A 249 -2.45 -19.23 -3.04
C MET A 249 -1.53 -20.11 -3.90
N LYS A 250 -1.91 -20.39 -5.14
CA LYS A 250 -1.06 -21.11 -6.10
C LYS A 250 0.24 -20.34 -6.37
N TYR A 251 0.16 -19.04 -6.62
CA TYR A 251 1.35 -18.21 -6.87
C TYR A 251 2.29 -18.17 -5.67
N LEU A 252 1.77 -18.09 -4.45
CA LEU A 252 2.57 -18.10 -3.23
C LEU A 252 3.28 -19.45 -3.01
N ALA A 253 2.57 -20.57 -3.22
CA ALA A 253 3.11 -21.90 -3.00
C ALA A 253 4.08 -22.34 -4.11
N ASP A 254 3.67 -22.20 -5.37
CA ASP A 254 4.36 -22.79 -6.53
C ASP A 254 5.14 -21.73 -7.33
N GLY A 255 4.62 -20.49 -7.40
CA GLY A 255 5.20 -19.42 -8.21
C GLY A 255 6.42 -18.73 -7.59
N LEU A 256 6.52 -18.70 -6.25
CA LEU A 256 7.59 -18.04 -5.50
C LEU A 256 8.52 -19.03 -4.79
N GLY A 257 8.00 -19.98 -3.99
CA GLY A 257 8.81 -20.92 -3.20
C GLY A 257 9.71 -20.24 -2.15
N ILE A 258 10.87 -20.85 -1.85
CA ILE A 258 11.89 -20.30 -0.93
C ILE A 258 13.19 -19.99 -1.68
N PRO A 259 14.06 -19.09 -1.17
CA PRO A 259 15.32 -18.79 -1.83
C PRO A 259 16.24 -20.02 -1.86
N LYS A 260 17.20 -20.02 -2.79
CA LYS A 260 18.16 -21.12 -2.93
C LYS A 260 19.33 -20.90 -1.97
N TYR A 261 19.58 -21.87 -1.08
CA TYR A 261 20.77 -21.85 -0.23
C TYR A 261 22.05 -21.94 -1.09
N THR A 262 23.03 -21.10 -0.77
CA THR A 262 24.36 -21.09 -1.37
C THR A 262 25.39 -21.27 -0.26
N GLY A 263 26.07 -22.40 -0.24
CA GLY A 263 27.06 -22.76 0.78
C GLY A 263 27.29 -24.27 0.83
N ASN A 264 28.28 -24.68 1.62
CA ASN A 264 28.71 -26.09 1.69
C ASN A 264 28.49 -26.72 3.07
N VAL A 265 27.90 -25.99 4.02
CA VAL A 265 27.70 -26.45 5.39
C VAL A 265 26.26 -26.96 5.57
N LYS A 266 26.13 -28.24 5.95
CA LYS A 266 24.82 -28.88 6.08
C LYS A 266 23.94 -28.21 7.14
N ASP A 267 24.50 -27.89 8.30
CA ASP A 267 23.74 -27.31 9.42
C ASP A 267 23.24 -25.89 9.09
N GLU A 268 24.06 -25.10 8.37
CA GLU A 268 23.65 -23.80 7.87
C GLU A 268 22.52 -23.91 6.84
N ARG A 269 22.63 -24.86 5.90
CA ARG A 269 21.58 -25.14 4.93
C ARG A 269 20.27 -25.51 5.62
N ASP A 270 20.33 -26.42 6.59
CA ASP A 270 19.14 -26.93 7.27
C ASP A 270 18.48 -25.81 8.11
N ARG A 271 19.28 -24.94 8.75
CA ARG A 271 18.78 -23.73 9.42
C ARG A 271 18.16 -22.73 8.45
N PHE A 272 18.83 -22.47 7.32
CA PHE A 272 18.35 -21.56 6.28
C PHE A 272 17.00 -22.02 5.73
N ILE A 273 16.89 -23.30 5.34
CA ILE A 273 15.65 -23.88 4.84
C ILE A 273 14.54 -23.73 5.89
N LYS A 274 14.82 -24.05 7.16
CA LYS A 274 13.82 -23.92 8.23
C LYS A 274 13.32 -22.48 8.39
N VAL A 275 14.21 -21.50 8.43
CA VAL A 275 13.84 -20.08 8.58
C VAL A 275 12.97 -19.61 7.41
N HIS A 276 13.39 -19.88 6.17
CA HIS A 276 12.64 -19.46 4.99
C HIS A 276 11.32 -20.24 4.81
N SER A 277 11.26 -21.52 5.18
CA SER A 277 10.02 -22.30 5.20
C SER A 277 9.03 -21.80 6.25
N ASP A 278 9.51 -21.46 7.46
CA ASP A 278 8.67 -20.89 8.52
C ASP A 278 8.10 -19.52 8.07
N ALA A 279 8.92 -18.66 7.47
CA ALA A 279 8.51 -17.36 6.95
C ALA A 279 7.52 -17.47 5.76
N SER A 280 7.76 -18.41 4.84
CA SER A 280 6.83 -18.69 3.72
C SER A 280 5.49 -19.23 4.22
N SER A 281 5.52 -20.13 5.22
CA SER A 281 4.31 -20.67 5.83
C SER A 281 3.51 -19.57 6.53
N PHE A 282 4.19 -18.66 7.24
CA PHE A 282 3.57 -17.49 7.86
C PHE A 282 2.93 -16.55 6.83
N LEU A 283 3.62 -16.24 5.72
CA LEU A 283 3.08 -15.46 4.60
C LEU A 283 1.81 -16.10 4.02
N GLN A 284 1.85 -17.40 3.72
CA GLN A 284 0.70 -18.12 3.18
C GLN A 284 -0.49 -18.12 4.15
N GLN A 285 -0.22 -18.29 5.44
CA GLN A 285 -1.24 -18.25 6.49
C GLN A 285 -1.87 -16.85 6.61
N LEU A 286 -1.07 -15.78 6.60
CA LEU A 286 -1.54 -14.39 6.60
C LEU A 286 -2.53 -14.13 5.46
N VAL A 287 -2.16 -14.50 4.24
CA VAL A 287 -3.00 -14.27 3.06
C VAL A 287 -4.26 -15.12 3.13
N LYS A 288 -4.14 -16.42 3.44
CA LYS A 288 -5.28 -17.32 3.60
C LYS A 288 -6.28 -16.82 4.64
N ASP A 289 -5.79 -16.38 5.79
CA ASP A 289 -6.63 -15.89 6.87
C ASP A 289 -7.25 -14.53 6.56
N ALA A 290 -6.61 -13.69 5.72
CA ALA A 290 -7.21 -12.44 5.27
C ALA A 290 -8.44 -12.67 4.37
N PHE A 291 -8.43 -13.74 3.58
CA PHE A 291 -9.60 -14.17 2.79
C PHE A 291 -10.69 -14.81 3.66
N LEU A 292 -10.31 -15.69 4.60
CA LEU A 292 -11.26 -16.53 5.35
C LEU A 292 -11.70 -15.96 6.71
N SER A 293 -10.99 -14.97 7.25
CA SER A 293 -11.27 -14.27 8.52
C SER A 293 -11.41 -15.20 9.75
N LYS A 294 -10.53 -16.20 9.89
CA LYS A 294 -10.67 -17.26 10.92
C LYS A 294 -9.85 -17.08 12.20
N THR A 295 -8.62 -16.58 12.10
CA THR A 295 -7.63 -16.64 13.20
C THR A 295 -7.27 -15.27 13.78
N GLY A 296 -7.85 -14.18 13.27
CA GLY A 296 -7.46 -12.80 13.59
C GLY A 296 -6.12 -12.36 12.97
N LEU A 297 -5.21 -13.29 12.62
CA LEU A 297 -3.91 -12.97 12.02
C LEU A 297 -4.05 -12.24 10.68
N GLY A 298 -4.95 -12.72 9.83
CA GLY A 298 -5.22 -12.11 8.52
C GLY A 298 -5.75 -10.67 8.61
N GLU A 299 -6.20 -10.23 9.78
CA GLU A 299 -6.68 -8.86 9.98
C GLU A 299 -5.56 -7.81 9.94
N LEU A 300 -4.30 -8.22 10.15
CA LEU A 300 -3.12 -7.37 9.91
C LEU A 300 -3.04 -6.89 8.45
N VAL A 301 -3.60 -7.64 7.51
CA VAL A 301 -3.68 -7.29 6.09
C VAL A 301 -5.07 -6.76 5.74
N LYS A 302 -6.13 -7.40 6.26
CA LYS A 302 -7.53 -7.08 5.94
C LYS A 302 -7.96 -5.69 6.41
N ILE A 303 -7.55 -5.24 7.61
CA ILE A 303 -7.91 -3.91 8.10
C ILE A 303 -7.28 -2.82 7.21
N PRO A 304 -5.96 -2.84 6.93
CA PRO A 304 -5.35 -1.96 5.93
C PRO A 304 -6.01 -2.04 4.54
N GLN A 305 -6.38 -3.25 4.08
CA GLN A 305 -7.06 -3.44 2.79
C GLN A 305 -8.40 -2.68 2.74
N ILE A 306 -9.22 -2.80 3.78
CA ILE A 306 -10.51 -2.09 3.88
C ILE A 306 -10.29 -0.59 3.84
N TYR A 307 -9.37 -0.07 4.66
CA TYR A 307 -9.05 1.36 4.67
C TYR A 307 -8.58 1.88 3.31
N VAL A 308 -7.65 1.16 2.68
CA VAL A 308 -7.07 1.52 1.37
C VAL A 308 -8.12 1.48 0.25
N SER A 309 -9.14 0.62 0.36
CA SER A 309 -10.25 0.59 -0.60
C SER A 309 -11.11 1.88 -0.59
N ILE A 310 -11.03 2.66 0.49
CA ILE A 310 -11.69 3.95 0.66
C ILE A 310 -10.73 5.07 0.24
N VAL A 311 -9.51 5.09 0.79
CA VAL A 311 -8.51 6.14 0.51
C VAL A 311 -8.12 6.20 -0.96
N LEU A 312 -7.94 5.04 -1.59
CA LEU A 312 -7.60 4.90 -3.00
C LEU A 312 -8.75 4.21 -3.73
N SER A 313 -9.97 4.74 -3.64
CA SER A 313 -11.13 4.08 -4.22
C SER A 313 -11.07 4.04 -5.76
N THR A 314 -11.60 2.97 -6.34
CA THR A 314 -11.72 2.81 -7.80
C THR A 314 -13.16 2.96 -8.28
N LYS A 315 -14.07 3.39 -7.41
CA LYS A 315 -15.47 3.65 -7.76
C LYS A 315 -15.60 4.95 -8.54
N SER A 316 -16.57 5.02 -9.45
CA SER A 316 -16.84 6.19 -10.28
C SER A 316 -17.28 7.43 -9.49
N ASP A 317 -17.89 7.24 -8.33
CA ASP A 317 -18.36 8.29 -7.42
C ASP A 317 -17.31 8.73 -6.38
N TYR A 318 -16.04 8.38 -6.59
CA TYR A 318 -14.96 8.71 -5.67
C TYR A 318 -14.84 10.22 -5.42
N THR A 319 -14.80 10.61 -4.15
CA THR A 319 -14.50 11.97 -3.72
C THR A 319 -13.59 11.96 -2.49
N ARG A 320 -12.64 12.91 -2.46
CA ARG A 320 -11.76 13.09 -1.29
C ARG A 320 -12.52 13.51 -0.04
N LEU A 321 -13.69 14.15 -0.20
CA LEU A 321 -14.54 14.59 0.91
C LEU A 321 -14.92 13.44 1.87
N ASP A 322 -15.03 12.22 1.35
CA ASP A 322 -15.46 11.05 2.13
C ASP A 322 -14.30 10.32 2.81
N LEU A 323 -13.05 10.68 2.53
CA LEU A 323 -11.90 9.99 3.12
C LEU A 323 -11.89 10.02 4.64
N PRO A 324 -12.26 11.14 5.30
CA PRO A 324 -12.29 11.16 6.76
C PRO A 324 -13.36 10.26 7.38
N LYS A 325 -14.27 9.70 6.58
CA LYS A 325 -15.27 8.71 7.00
C LYS A 325 -14.75 7.27 6.87
N GLY A 326 -13.54 7.07 6.33
CA GLY A 326 -13.02 5.73 6.04
C GLY A 326 -12.88 4.82 7.26
N TYR A 327 -12.59 5.39 8.43
CA TYR A 327 -12.53 4.64 9.69
C TYR A 327 -13.88 4.07 10.13
N LEU A 328 -15.01 4.70 9.73
CA LEU A 328 -16.35 4.29 10.17
C LEU A 328 -16.66 2.86 9.75
N LEU A 329 -16.23 2.45 8.56
CA LEU A 329 -16.44 1.07 8.10
C LEU A 329 -15.67 0.08 8.96
N ILE A 330 -14.42 0.38 9.33
CA ILE A 330 -13.60 -0.46 10.21
C ILE A 330 -14.24 -0.55 11.60
N GLU A 331 -14.66 0.58 12.19
CA GLU A 331 -15.35 0.58 13.48
C GLU A 331 -16.67 -0.20 13.44
N GLN A 332 -17.46 -0.06 12.38
CA GLN A 332 -18.72 -0.78 12.23
C GLN A 332 -18.51 -2.28 12.13
N LEU A 333 -17.52 -2.72 11.34
CA LEU A 333 -17.16 -4.13 11.21
C LEU A 333 -16.64 -4.70 12.53
N ALA A 334 -15.85 -3.92 13.29
CA ALA A 334 -15.40 -4.29 14.63
C ALA A 334 -16.57 -4.38 15.63
N LYS A 335 -17.50 -3.43 15.61
CA LYS A 335 -18.72 -3.45 16.46
C LYS A 335 -19.59 -4.68 16.18
N LYS A 336 -19.71 -5.07 14.90
CA LYS A 336 -20.42 -6.27 14.45
C LYS A 336 -19.65 -7.59 14.68
N GLY A 337 -18.44 -7.54 15.23
CA GLY A 337 -17.61 -8.72 15.49
C GLY A 337 -16.99 -9.35 14.23
N SER A 338 -17.03 -8.66 13.08
CA SER A 338 -16.40 -9.11 11.83
C SER A 338 -14.90 -8.80 11.74
N LEU A 339 -14.39 -7.99 12.68
CA LEU A 339 -12.99 -7.65 12.89
C LEU A 339 -12.69 -7.62 14.39
N ASN A 340 -11.44 -7.90 14.77
CA ASN A 340 -10.96 -7.72 16.14
C ASN A 340 -11.05 -6.26 16.56
N LYS A 341 -11.73 -6.01 17.69
CA LYS A 341 -11.98 -4.66 18.20
C LYS A 341 -10.71 -3.92 18.62
N HIS A 342 -9.76 -4.61 19.24
CA HIS A 342 -8.50 -4.01 19.67
C HIS A 342 -7.66 -3.61 18.46
N LEU A 343 -7.49 -4.52 17.50
CA LEU A 343 -6.70 -4.25 16.31
C LEU A 343 -7.33 -3.15 15.43
N ALA A 344 -8.66 -3.11 15.34
CA ALA A 344 -9.37 -2.02 14.69
C ALA A 344 -9.14 -0.66 15.39
N GLN A 345 -9.12 -0.65 16.72
CA GLN A 345 -8.81 0.55 17.50
C GLN A 345 -7.36 0.99 17.33
N ASP A 346 -6.41 0.06 17.35
CA ASP A 346 -4.98 0.34 17.12
C ASP A 346 -4.76 0.95 15.74
N PHE A 347 -5.48 0.44 14.73
CA PHE A 347 -5.44 0.99 13.39
C PHE A 347 -6.01 2.42 13.36
N THR A 348 -7.18 2.68 13.96
CA THR A 348 -7.75 4.04 14.05
C THR A 348 -6.81 5.00 14.78
N ASN A 349 -6.16 4.55 15.84
CA ASN A 349 -5.17 5.35 16.59
C ASN A 349 -3.89 5.61 15.78
N LEU A 350 -3.52 4.69 14.88
CA LEU A 350 -2.38 4.83 13.98
C LEU A 350 -2.64 5.89 12.89
N VAL A 351 -3.76 5.81 12.17
CA VAL A 351 -4.00 6.68 11.00
C VAL A 351 -4.76 7.96 11.32
N GLY A 352 -5.59 7.96 12.36
CA GLY A 352 -6.56 9.03 12.61
C GLY A 352 -7.74 9.02 11.62
N TYR A 353 -8.55 10.07 11.65
CA TYR A 353 -9.66 10.22 10.69
C TYR A 353 -9.16 10.70 9.34
N PHE A 354 -8.20 11.62 9.30
CA PHE A 354 -7.71 12.23 8.08
C PHE A 354 -6.46 11.51 7.56
N PRO A 355 -6.47 10.91 6.37
CA PRO A 355 -5.30 10.22 5.82
C PRO A 355 -4.11 11.17 5.58
N GLN A 356 -2.90 10.62 5.58
CA GLN A 356 -1.70 11.38 5.22
C GLN A 356 -1.81 11.91 3.79
N GLY A 357 -1.45 13.18 3.59
CA GLY A 357 -1.63 13.90 2.33
C GLY A 357 -3.00 14.56 2.14
N PHE A 358 -3.96 14.36 3.06
CA PHE A 358 -5.27 15.02 3.00
C PHE A 358 -5.14 16.54 3.22
N GLY A 359 -5.92 17.33 2.47
CA GLY A 359 -5.95 18.78 2.58
C GLY A 359 -6.94 19.26 3.63
N ILE A 360 -6.47 19.92 4.67
CA ILE A 360 -7.28 20.51 5.73
C ILE A 360 -7.46 22.00 5.46
N THR A 361 -8.71 22.45 5.51
CA THR A 361 -9.05 23.87 5.63
C THR A 361 -9.38 24.18 7.09
N PHE A 362 -8.81 25.23 7.67
CA PHE A 362 -8.99 25.53 9.09
C PHE A 362 -8.98 27.03 9.40
N ILE A 363 -9.52 27.39 10.56
CA ILE A 363 -9.50 28.76 11.10
C ILE A 363 -8.19 28.95 11.90
N PRO A 364 -7.26 29.82 11.45
CA PRO A 364 -6.02 30.04 12.17
C PRO A 364 -6.25 30.88 13.43
N THR A 365 -5.34 30.76 14.39
CA THR A 365 -5.33 31.57 15.62
C THR A 365 -4.25 32.65 15.56
N ASN A 366 -4.40 33.70 16.37
CA ASN A 366 -3.35 34.67 16.65
C ASN A 366 -2.47 34.20 17.83
N GLU A 367 -1.46 34.99 18.18
CA GLU A 367 -0.52 34.69 19.29
C GLU A 367 -1.21 34.58 20.67
N LYS A 368 -2.41 35.17 20.81
CA LYS A 368 -3.25 35.08 22.01
C LYS A 368 -4.21 33.88 21.98
N GLY A 369 -4.10 33.00 20.98
CA GLY A 369 -4.99 31.86 20.79
C GLY A 369 -6.39 32.20 20.27
N GLN A 370 -6.63 33.44 19.86
CA GLN A 370 -7.94 33.86 19.35
C GLN A 370 -8.05 33.52 17.86
N GLU A 371 -9.18 32.95 17.47
CA GLU A 371 -9.48 32.65 16.06
C GLU A 371 -9.55 33.92 15.20
N LYS A 372 -8.99 33.84 13.99
CA LYS A 372 -9.06 34.92 13.01
C LYS A 372 -10.32 34.79 12.15
N ASN A 373 -10.74 35.92 11.58
CA ASN A 373 -11.82 35.99 10.60
C ASN A 373 -11.34 35.62 9.18
N GLN A 374 -10.70 34.45 9.05
CA GLN A 374 -10.24 33.90 7.77
C GLN A 374 -10.06 32.38 7.88
N TYR A 375 -9.72 31.73 6.78
CA TYR A 375 -9.27 30.34 6.78
C TYR A 375 -7.92 30.19 6.09
N GLU A 376 -7.25 29.09 6.38
CA GLU A 376 -5.94 28.70 5.84
C GLU A 376 -5.96 27.22 5.46
N TYR A 377 -4.96 26.82 4.69
CA TYR A 377 -4.75 25.47 4.21
C TYR A 377 -3.56 24.80 4.92
N ALA A 378 -3.74 23.52 5.22
CA ALA A 378 -2.71 22.64 5.76
C ALA A 378 -2.81 21.25 5.13
N ILE A 379 -1.74 20.46 5.20
CA ILE A 379 -1.68 19.08 4.69
C ILE A 379 -1.40 18.15 5.87
N VAL A 380 -2.12 17.03 5.99
CA VAL A 380 -1.84 16.01 6.99
C VAL A 380 -0.49 15.35 6.70
N VAL A 381 0.46 15.44 7.65
CA VAL A 381 1.84 14.95 7.48
C VAL A 381 2.26 13.93 8.54
N GLY A 382 1.54 13.82 9.66
CA GLY A 382 1.88 12.89 10.74
C GLY A 382 0.98 11.65 10.81
N LEU A 383 1.51 10.61 11.45
CA LEU A 383 0.78 9.44 11.94
C LEU A 383 0.63 9.54 13.46
N ASN A 384 -0.21 8.70 14.05
CA ASN A 384 -0.45 8.59 15.48
C ASN A 384 -0.95 9.90 16.13
N PRO A 385 -2.02 10.52 15.61
CA PRO A 385 -2.58 11.71 16.25
C PRO A 385 -3.07 11.37 17.65
N ALA A 386 -2.87 12.28 18.60
CA ALA A 386 -3.32 12.08 19.99
C ALA A 386 -4.84 11.91 20.08
N LYS A 387 -5.60 12.62 19.23
CA LYS A 387 -7.03 12.39 19.01
C LYS A 387 -7.28 12.15 17.52
N PRO A 388 -8.04 11.11 17.12
CA PRO A 388 -8.27 10.81 15.71
C PRO A 388 -8.83 11.97 14.87
N ALA A 389 -9.62 12.86 15.49
CA ALA A 389 -10.23 14.03 14.83
C ALA A 389 -9.30 15.25 14.72
N GLU A 390 -8.10 15.21 15.29
CA GLU A 390 -7.16 16.33 15.40
C GLU A 390 -5.83 15.96 14.70
N PRO A 391 -5.74 16.13 13.38
CA PRO A 391 -4.59 15.65 12.61
C PRO A 391 -3.35 16.53 12.83
N ILE A 392 -2.18 15.88 12.70
CA ILE A 392 -0.88 16.54 12.67
C ILE A 392 -0.61 17.02 11.24
N CYS A 393 -0.56 18.34 11.06
CA CYS A 393 -0.53 18.96 9.74
C CYS A 393 0.68 19.87 9.55
N LYS A 394 1.10 20.04 8.30
CA LYS A 394 1.99 21.11 7.83
C LYS A 394 1.12 22.24 7.30
N VAL A 395 1.20 23.41 7.90
CA VAL A 395 0.51 24.60 7.39
C VAL A 395 1.18 25.03 6.08
N VAL A 396 0.39 25.25 5.03
CA VAL A 396 0.89 25.61 3.69
C VAL A 396 0.40 26.95 3.20
N THR A 397 -0.47 27.63 3.96
CA THR A 397 -0.79 29.05 3.72
C THR A 397 -0.67 29.86 5.00
N ARG A 398 -0.29 31.14 4.86
CA ARG A 398 -0.24 32.09 5.95
C ARG A 398 -0.68 33.46 5.46
N ASN A 399 -1.66 34.05 6.14
CA ASN A 399 -2.33 35.26 5.69
C ASN A 399 -2.81 35.09 4.23
N GLN A 400 -3.44 33.95 3.95
CA GLN A 400 -4.07 33.62 2.67
C GLN A 400 -3.09 33.56 1.49
N LYS A 401 -1.80 33.33 1.75
CA LYS A 401 -0.76 33.12 0.73
C LYS A 401 -0.03 31.81 0.95
N PHE A 402 0.24 31.08 -0.13
CA PHE A 402 1.00 29.84 -0.06
C PHE A 402 2.44 30.05 0.43
N VAL A 403 2.86 29.18 1.34
CA VAL A 403 4.20 29.19 1.95
C VAL A 403 4.81 27.78 1.92
N THR A 404 6.14 27.71 1.81
CA THR A 404 6.89 26.44 1.85
C THR A 404 7.47 26.13 3.22
N SER A 405 7.56 27.12 4.10
CA SER A 405 8.20 27.02 5.43
C SER A 405 7.20 27.12 6.58
N GLY A 406 5.94 26.69 6.38
CA GLY A 406 4.94 26.73 7.44
C GLY A 406 5.27 25.80 8.61
N ALA A 407 4.69 26.09 9.78
CA ALA A 407 4.90 25.26 10.97
C ALA A 407 4.14 23.93 10.87
N GLN A 408 4.62 22.93 11.61
CA GLN A 408 3.83 21.74 11.90
C GLN A 408 2.94 22.02 13.13
N GLU A 409 1.65 21.75 13.03
CA GLU A 409 0.66 22.03 14.06
C GLU A 409 -0.37 20.90 14.12
N VAL A 410 -0.93 20.65 15.31
CA VAL A 410 -2.15 19.84 15.47
C VAL A 410 -3.37 20.72 15.24
N ILE A 411 -4.18 20.40 14.24
CA ILE A 411 -5.38 21.18 13.94
C ILE A 411 -6.55 20.67 14.78
N ASP A 412 -7.00 21.49 15.74
CA ASP A 412 -8.11 21.13 16.62
C ASP A 412 -9.43 20.92 15.87
N LYS A 413 -10.25 20.01 16.38
CA LYS A 413 -11.61 19.75 15.87
C LYS A 413 -12.48 21.02 15.84
N SER A 414 -12.28 21.95 16.77
CA SER A 414 -13.02 23.22 16.85
C SER A 414 -12.60 24.25 15.79
N ARG A 415 -11.47 24.06 15.12
CA ARG A 415 -10.94 24.99 14.09
C ARG A 415 -10.96 24.38 12.69
N ASN A 416 -11.09 23.06 12.58
CA ASN A 416 -11.10 22.33 11.33
C ASN A 416 -12.45 22.50 10.59
N LEU A 417 -12.42 23.07 9.38
CA LEU A 417 -13.62 23.35 8.57
C LEU A 417 -14.24 22.11 7.94
N TYR A 418 -13.62 20.94 8.05
CA TYR A 418 -14.30 19.68 7.74
C TYR A 418 -15.57 19.49 8.57
N PHE A 419 -15.54 19.96 9.83
CA PHE A 419 -16.69 19.88 10.72
C PHE A 419 -17.70 21.01 10.42
N PRO A 420 -18.99 20.69 10.14
CA PRO A 420 -19.97 21.68 9.70
C PRO A 420 -20.17 22.87 10.66
N ALA A 421 -20.04 22.65 11.96
CA ALA A 421 -20.18 23.70 12.97
C ALA A 421 -19.21 24.88 12.75
N ASN A 422 -17.99 24.59 12.32
CA ASN A 422 -16.94 25.60 12.14
C ASN A 422 -17.13 26.36 10.84
N ARG A 423 -17.65 25.72 9.78
CA ARG A 423 -18.06 26.41 8.56
C ARG A 423 -19.17 27.42 8.83
N LYS A 424 -20.20 27.01 9.58
CA LYS A 424 -21.30 27.92 9.98
C LYS A 424 -20.80 29.12 10.80
N LYS A 425 -19.77 28.94 11.62
CA LYS A 425 -19.11 30.04 12.34
C LYS A 425 -18.49 31.05 11.38
N LEU A 426 -17.78 30.57 10.36
CA LEU A 426 -17.08 31.42 9.40
C LEU A 426 -18.01 32.07 8.37
N MET A 427 -19.12 31.42 8.00
CA MET A 427 -20.15 31.96 7.12
C MET A 427 -20.76 33.28 7.62
N ARG A 428 -20.66 33.57 8.93
CA ARG A 428 -21.11 34.83 9.54
C ARG A 428 -20.32 36.06 9.09
N LEU A 429 -19.16 35.88 8.43
CA LEU A 429 -18.36 36.99 7.90
C LEU A 429 -18.98 37.67 6.67
N GLY A 430 -19.98 37.02 6.04
CA GLY A 430 -20.65 37.54 4.85
C GLY A 430 -19.94 37.16 3.55
N GLU A 431 -20.71 37.15 2.46
CA GLU A 431 -20.29 36.67 1.14
C GLU A 431 -19.08 37.42 0.57
N ALA A 432 -19.07 38.75 0.66
CA ALA A 432 -18.00 39.58 0.12
C ALA A 432 -16.63 39.23 0.72
N ARG A 433 -16.55 39.10 2.05
CA ARG A 433 -15.30 38.77 2.73
C ARG A 433 -14.82 37.35 2.41
N LEU A 434 -15.75 36.40 2.31
CA LEU A 434 -15.41 35.01 1.98
C LEU A 434 -14.97 34.88 0.51
N GLY A 435 -15.58 35.66 -0.40
CA GLY A 435 -15.15 35.80 -1.78
C GLY A 435 -13.72 36.33 -1.91
N GLU A 436 -13.36 37.38 -1.14
CA GLU A 436 -11.99 37.90 -1.10
C GLU A 436 -10.98 36.83 -0.67
N ILE A 437 -11.29 36.07 0.38
CA ILE A 437 -10.41 35.02 0.90
C ILE A 437 -10.24 33.92 -0.16
N MET A 438 -11.34 33.47 -0.78
CA MET A 438 -11.31 32.42 -1.79
C MET A 438 -10.53 32.84 -3.04
N ALA A 439 -10.66 34.10 -3.48
CA ALA A 439 -9.90 34.64 -4.61
C ALA A 439 -8.38 34.69 -4.36
N GLN A 440 -7.95 34.81 -3.10
CA GLN A 440 -6.51 34.76 -2.76
C GLN A 440 -5.97 33.32 -2.71
N LEU A 441 -6.83 32.35 -2.42
CA LEU A 441 -6.45 30.96 -2.17
C LEU A 441 -6.77 30.01 -3.35
N SER A 442 -7.49 30.47 -4.36
CA SER A 442 -7.86 29.71 -5.56
C SER A 442 -7.55 30.50 -6.83
N ASN A 443 -6.80 29.89 -7.75
CA ASN A 443 -6.39 30.55 -9.00
C ASN A 443 -7.47 30.54 -10.09
N ASN A 444 -8.51 29.68 -10.00
CA ASN A 444 -9.49 29.42 -11.07
C ASN A 444 -10.93 29.27 -10.53
N PHE A 445 -11.37 30.10 -9.59
CA PHE A 445 -12.71 29.98 -9.00
C PHE A 445 -13.78 30.71 -9.83
N THR A 446 -14.85 29.99 -10.17
CA THR A 446 -16.13 30.55 -10.62
C THR A 446 -17.18 30.29 -9.55
N GLN A 447 -17.75 31.37 -9.00
CA GLN A 447 -18.68 31.34 -7.87
C GLN A 447 -20.07 30.90 -8.31
N ASN A 448 -20.55 29.75 -7.80
CA ASN A 448 -21.94 29.32 -7.99
C ASN A 448 -22.75 29.34 -6.68
N SER A 449 -22.11 29.25 -5.49
CA SER A 449 -22.81 29.35 -4.20
C SER A 449 -21.94 29.78 -3.00
N LEU A 450 -22.58 30.26 -1.92
CA LEU A 450 -21.94 30.63 -0.64
C LEU A 450 -21.24 29.45 0.07
N ASP A 451 -21.77 28.23 -0.09
CA ASP A 451 -21.18 27.02 0.47
C ASP A 451 -19.84 26.66 -0.18
N GLU A 452 -19.61 27.11 -1.42
CA GLU A 452 -18.32 26.97 -2.12
C GLU A 452 -17.25 27.95 -1.61
N LEU A 453 -17.66 29.03 -0.92
CA LEU A 453 -16.72 30.03 -0.39
C LEU A 453 -16.00 29.58 0.89
N VAL A 454 -16.52 28.56 1.57
CA VAL A 454 -15.94 27.98 2.79
C VAL A 454 -15.72 26.48 2.59
N PRO A 455 -14.63 26.10 1.90
CA PRO A 455 -14.42 24.71 1.52
C PRO A 455 -14.15 23.84 2.76
N SER A 456 -14.76 22.65 2.81
CA SER A 456 -14.59 21.70 3.91
C SER A 456 -13.25 20.97 3.90
N PHE A 457 -12.57 20.98 2.75
CA PHE A 457 -11.22 20.48 2.51
C PHE A 457 -10.66 21.21 1.28
N TRP A 458 -9.38 21.08 0.98
CA TRP A 458 -8.79 21.63 -0.25
C TRP A 458 -7.95 20.56 -0.96
N GLU A 459 -7.66 20.76 -2.25
CA GLU A 459 -6.96 19.79 -3.09
C GLU A 459 -5.44 20.04 -3.12
N PRO A 460 -4.60 19.22 -2.44
CA PRO A 460 -3.18 19.53 -2.31
C PRO A 460 -2.31 19.08 -3.49
N HIS A 461 -2.91 18.39 -4.48
CA HIS A 461 -2.18 17.86 -5.64
C HIS A 461 -1.45 18.95 -6.41
N ASP A 462 -2.15 20.04 -6.74
CA ASP A 462 -1.57 21.13 -7.54
C ASP A 462 -0.48 21.87 -6.76
N PHE A 463 -0.64 22.01 -5.45
CA PHE A 463 0.40 22.53 -4.58
C PHE A 463 1.64 21.62 -4.61
N PHE A 464 1.47 20.31 -4.44
CA PHE A 464 2.57 19.34 -4.42
C PHE A 464 3.22 19.10 -5.80
N GLY A 465 2.53 19.44 -6.89
CA GLY A 465 3.04 19.32 -8.26
C GLY A 465 4.29 20.14 -8.53
N PHE A 466 4.57 21.17 -7.73
CA PHE A 466 5.79 21.96 -7.82
C PHE A 466 6.90 21.39 -6.93
N LYS A 467 8.07 21.09 -7.51
CA LYS A 467 9.26 20.58 -6.80
C LYS A 467 9.56 21.28 -5.46
N LYS A 468 9.48 22.61 -5.45
CA LYS A 468 9.74 23.46 -4.27
C LYS A 468 8.76 23.23 -3.11
N HIS A 469 7.58 22.67 -3.37
CA HIS A 469 6.54 22.40 -2.39
C HIS A 469 6.57 20.95 -1.86
N GLN A 470 7.38 20.08 -2.47
CA GLN A 470 7.41 18.65 -2.12
C GLN A 470 8.13 18.34 -0.79
N ASN A 471 8.75 19.33 -0.14
CA ASN A 471 9.48 19.15 1.12
C ASN A 471 8.61 19.41 2.37
N LEU A 472 7.55 18.61 2.55
CA LEU A 472 6.58 18.80 3.64
C LEU A 472 7.05 18.24 4.99
N TRP A 473 7.90 17.20 4.99
CA TRP A 473 8.31 16.42 6.16
C TRP A 473 9.71 16.78 6.66
N THR A 474 10.05 18.06 6.69
CA THR A 474 11.35 18.55 7.18
C THR A 474 11.61 18.07 8.61
N LYS A 475 12.85 17.68 8.92
CA LYS A 475 13.25 17.31 10.29
C LYS A 475 13.00 18.50 11.20
N ASN A 476 12.27 18.29 12.29
CA ASN A 476 12.34 19.22 13.41
C ASN A 476 13.80 19.18 13.88
N ASN A 477 14.48 20.33 13.85
CA ASN A 477 15.79 20.48 14.46
C ASN A 477 15.67 20.27 15.97
#